data_AF-A0A966U6Q5-F1
#
_entry.id   AF-A0A966U6Q5-F1
#
_cell.length_a   1.000
_cell.length_b   1.000
_cell.length_c   1.000
_cell.angle_alpha   90.00
_cell.angle_beta   90.00
_cell.angle_gamma   90.00
#
_symmetry.space_group_name_H-M   'P 1'
#
loop_
_entity.id
_entity.type
_entity.pdbx_description
1 polymer ?
#
loop_
_entity_poly.entity_id
_entity_poly.type
_entity_poly.pdbx_seq_one_letter_code
_entity_poly.pdbx_strand_id
1 'polypeptide(L)'
;MFAVVWHFWLGLVLLVVGGLSFGARTTQGVLAGEPENLIGRLSTRIDPATFPDITVDDEVMNWNHEIDVAGAQAIVLTLAENLALESQAILEGDDSLLTAVTHGDRLDAMRARLRESTSIGRTVTDNYEIDRVRVTLLVPFGRQDGLSLGMISEGTVTTEIRNASGEVVSRSSAPFKTMWAMRRATGARWLTVAELPPTDRP
;
A
#
# COMPACT_ATOMS: atom_id res chain seq x y z
N MET A 1 -32.73 8.68 44.41
CA MET A 1 -32.98 7.22 44.47
C MET A 1 -32.93 6.69 43.03
N PHE A 2 -32.10 5.68 42.80
CA PHE A 2 -31.75 4.99 41.53
C PHE A 2 -32.98 4.57 40.69
N ALA A 3 -32.95 4.26 39.38
CA ALA A 3 -31.88 3.69 38.56
C ALA A 3 -32.09 3.99 37.05
N VAL A 4 -30.98 3.97 36.31
CA VAL A 4 -30.88 3.98 34.84
C VAL A 4 -30.88 2.52 34.35
N VAL A 5 -31.66 2.19 33.33
CA VAL A 5 -31.62 0.89 32.65
C VAL A 5 -30.96 1.05 31.28
N TRP A 6 -29.74 0.52 31.15
CA TRP A 6 -29.02 0.35 29.89
C TRP A 6 -29.35 -1.03 29.30
N HIS A 7 -29.69 -1.10 28.01
CA HIS A 7 -29.74 -2.36 27.27
C HIS A 7 -28.37 -2.64 26.66
N PHE A 8 -27.72 -3.70 27.15
CA PHE A 8 -26.53 -4.32 26.56
C PHE A 8 -26.94 -5.22 25.39
N TRP A 9 -26.33 -5.04 24.22
CA TRP A 9 -26.28 -6.07 23.18
C TRP A 9 -24.95 -6.82 23.29
N LEU A 10 -25.04 -8.16 23.30
CA LEU A 10 -23.92 -9.08 23.38
C LEU A 10 -22.96 -8.89 22.20
N GLY A 11 -21.69 -8.64 22.51
CA GLY A 11 -20.59 -8.66 21.55
C GLY A 11 -20.19 -10.08 21.19
N LEU A 12 -20.07 -10.34 19.88
CA LEU A 12 -19.36 -11.50 19.34
C LEU A 12 -17.85 -11.24 19.46
N VAL A 13 -17.17 -12.02 20.28
CA VAL A 13 -15.71 -12.05 20.37
C VAL A 13 -15.18 -12.80 19.15
N LEU A 14 -14.57 -12.07 18.20
CA LEU A 14 -13.74 -12.66 17.16
C LEU A 14 -12.27 -12.60 17.57
N LEU A 15 -11.62 -13.74 17.36
CA LEU A 15 -10.28 -14.10 17.76
C LEU A 15 -9.22 -13.14 17.24
N VAL A 16 -8.28 -12.84 18.15
CA VAL A 16 -7.07 -12.04 17.95
C VAL A 16 -6.14 -12.67 16.92
N VAL A 17 -5.82 -11.94 15.85
CA VAL A 17 -4.62 -12.17 15.03
C VAL A 17 -3.81 -10.87 14.98
N GLY A 18 -2.70 -10.87 15.74
CA GLY A 18 -1.46 -10.16 15.40
C GLY A 18 -1.50 -8.64 15.15
N GLY A 19 -2.16 -7.85 15.99
CA GLY A 19 -1.94 -6.40 15.98
C GLY A 19 -0.54 -6.05 16.51
N LEU A 20 0.42 -5.73 15.64
CA LEU A 20 1.71 -5.19 16.06
C LEU A 20 1.55 -3.73 16.48
N SER A 21 1.36 -3.51 17.78
CA SER A 21 1.54 -2.22 18.43
C SER A 21 3.03 -1.97 18.66
N PHE A 22 3.67 -1.14 17.83
CA PHE A 22 5.02 -0.65 18.11
C PHE A 22 4.97 0.44 19.18
N GLY A 23 5.34 0.05 20.40
CA GLY A 23 5.70 0.96 21.47
C GLY A 23 6.98 0.46 22.13
N ALA A 24 8.12 1.11 21.86
CA ALA A 24 9.24 1.37 22.78
C ALA A 24 10.49 1.76 21.98
N ARG A 25 11.13 2.84 22.43
CA ARG A 25 12.49 3.24 22.03
C ARG A 25 13.47 2.11 22.34
N THR A 26 14.27 1.71 21.35
CA THR A 26 15.52 0.98 21.58
C THR A 26 16.68 1.78 21.02
N THR A 27 17.49 2.28 21.94
CA THR A 27 18.82 2.84 21.71
C THR A 27 19.74 1.71 21.24
N GLN A 28 19.73 1.39 19.95
CA GLN A 28 20.71 0.47 19.37
C GLN A 28 20.92 0.77 17.89
N GLY A 29 22.08 1.36 17.61
CA GLY A 29 22.84 1.19 16.37
C GLY A 29 22.20 1.74 15.10
N VAL A 30 22.71 2.89 14.68
CA VAL A 30 22.72 3.44 13.32
C VAL A 30 22.89 2.33 12.27
N LEU A 31 21.78 1.75 11.83
CA LEU A 31 21.55 1.04 10.58
C LEU A 31 20.07 1.26 10.21
N ALA A 32 19.65 2.53 10.15
CA ALA A 32 18.57 2.93 9.24
C ALA A 32 19.12 2.66 7.82
N GLY A 33 19.07 1.38 7.45
CA GLY A 33 19.85 0.79 6.37
C GLY A 33 19.26 1.17 5.04
N GLU A 34 20.13 1.30 4.05
CA GLU A 34 19.81 1.68 2.66
C GLU A 34 18.49 1.06 2.16
N PRO A 35 17.74 1.76 1.29
CA PRO A 35 16.42 1.34 0.79
C PRO A 35 16.38 -0.13 0.34
N GLU A 36 17.46 -0.61 -0.26
CA GLU A 36 17.66 -1.98 -0.72
C GLU A 36 17.51 -3.03 0.41
N ASN A 37 18.05 -2.75 1.60
CA ASN A 37 17.94 -3.62 2.77
C ASN A 37 16.51 -3.67 3.31
N LEU A 38 15.79 -2.56 3.25
CA LEU A 38 14.41 -2.48 3.73
C LEU A 38 13.46 -3.23 2.79
N ILE A 39 13.66 -3.06 1.47
CA ILE A 39 12.95 -3.80 0.42
C ILE A 39 13.11 -5.31 0.64
N GLY A 40 14.34 -5.82 0.73
CA GLY A 40 14.58 -7.26 0.89
C GLY A 40 13.93 -7.87 2.15
N ARG A 41 13.86 -7.12 3.25
CA ARG A 41 13.20 -7.56 4.48
C ARG A 41 11.68 -7.62 4.34
N LEU A 42 11.07 -6.66 3.65
CA LEU A 42 9.62 -6.62 3.44
C LEU A 42 9.16 -7.65 2.41
N SER A 43 9.94 -7.88 1.34
CA SER A 43 9.70 -8.97 0.38
C SER A 43 9.63 -10.33 1.07
N THR A 44 10.48 -10.56 2.07
CA THR A 44 10.50 -11.81 2.85
C THR A 44 9.29 -11.95 3.79
N ARG A 45 8.55 -10.85 4.07
CA ARG A 45 7.41 -10.83 4.99
C ARG A 45 6.07 -11.07 4.29
N ILE A 46 5.97 -10.82 2.99
CA ILE A 46 4.75 -11.09 2.22
C ILE A 46 4.69 -12.59 1.94
N ASP A 47 3.65 -13.26 2.45
CA ASP A 47 3.46 -14.69 2.25
C ASP A 47 2.85 -14.97 0.86
N PRO A 48 3.53 -15.74 -0.01
CA PRO A 48 2.98 -16.14 -1.30
C PRO A 48 1.63 -16.87 -1.22
N ALA A 49 1.36 -17.56 -0.11
CA ALA A 49 0.10 -18.28 0.11
C ALA A 49 -1.09 -17.34 0.42
N THR A 50 -0.82 -16.07 0.73
CA THR A 50 -1.85 -15.04 0.96
C THR A 50 -2.02 -14.12 -0.25
N PHE A 51 -1.56 -14.54 -1.43
CA PHE A 51 -1.72 -13.75 -2.63
C PHE A 51 -3.20 -13.60 -3.00
N PRO A 52 -3.58 -12.42 -3.54
CA PRO A 52 -4.94 -12.20 -4.02
C PRO A 52 -5.26 -13.14 -5.18
N ASP A 53 -6.55 -13.25 -5.49
CA ASP A 53 -6.98 -13.77 -6.79
C ASP A 53 -6.53 -12.80 -7.89
N ILE A 54 -5.69 -13.28 -8.82
CA ILE A 54 -5.08 -12.46 -9.87
C ILE A 54 -5.62 -12.87 -11.24
N THR A 55 -6.21 -11.90 -11.94
CA THR A 55 -6.63 -12.04 -13.33
C THR A 55 -5.85 -11.06 -14.21
N VAL A 56 -5.62 -11.44 -15.46
CA VAL A 56 -4.88 -10.63 -16.45
C VAL A 56 -5.75 -10.49 -17.68
N ASP A 57 -5.98 -9.25 -18.13
CA ASP A 57 -6.77 -8.97 -19.32
C ASP A 57 -6.03 -9.42 -20.59
N ASP A 58 -6.78 -9.87 -21.60
CA ASP A 58 -6.22 -10.34 -22.88
C ASP A 58 -5.36 -9.27 -23.57
N GLU A 59 -5.69 -7.99 -23.41
CA GLU A 59 -4.90 -6.87 -23.97
C GLU A 59 -3.48 -6.82 -23.40
N VAL A 60 -3.30 -7.14 -22.12
CA VAL A 60 -1.98 -7.21 -21.48
C VAL A 60 -1.19 -8.38 -22.05
N MET A 61 -1.81 -9.55 -22.17
CA MET A 61 -1.21 -10.75 -22.76
C MET A 61 -0.81 -10.55 -24.21
N ASN A 62 -1.63 -9.84 -24.99
CA ASN A 62 -1.36 -9.52 -26.39
C ASN A 62 -0.23 -8.49 -26.55
N TRP A 63 -0.08 -7.58 -25.59
CA TRP A 63 1.00 -6.59 -25.58
C TRP A 63 2.34 -7.21 -25.16
N ASN A 64 2.34 -7.98 -24.08
CA ASN A 64 3.52 -8.68 -23.59
C ASN A 64 3.16 -10.06 -23.04
N HIS A 65 3.46 -11.09 -23.83
CA HIS A 65 3.20 -12.49 -23.48
C HIS A 65 3.95 -12.98 -22.22
N GLU A 66 5.00 -12.28 -21.79
CA GLU A 66 5.72 -12.60 -20.54
C GLU A 66 4.97 -12.13 -19.29
N ILE A 67 3.93 -11.30 -19.43
CA ILE A 67 3.05 -10.88 -18.33
C ILE A 67 1.85 -11.82 -18.30
N ASP A 68 2.13 -13.12 -18.33
CA ASP A 68 1.16 -14.16 -17.99
C ASP A 68 0.79 -14.10 -16.51
N VAL A 69 -0.03 -15.04 -16.02
CA VAL A 69 -0.45 -15.04 -14.61
C VAL A 69 0.75 -15.06 -13.66
N ALA A 70 1.84 -15.77 -14.00
CA ALA A 70 3.05 -15.81 -13.17
C ALA A 70 3.83 -14.49 -13.25
N GLY A 71 3.94 -13.90 -14.44
CA GLY A 71 4.50 -12.57 -14.63
C GLY A 71 3.74 -11.50 -13.86
N ALA A 72 2.41 -11.50 -13.96
CA ALA A 72 1.51 -10.62 -13.22
C ALA A 72 1.64 -10.80 -11.71
N GLN A 73 1.77 -12.04 -11.22
CA GLN A 73 2.01 -12.34 -9.81
C GLN A 73 3.25 -11.62 -9.27
N ALA A 74 4.36 -11.63 -10.00
CA ALA A 74 5.57 -10.92 -9.59
C ALA A 74 5.38 -9.39 -9.52
N ILE A 75 4.55 -8.83 -10.40
CA ILE A 75 4.27 -7.39 -10.40
C ILE A 75 3.32 -7.03 -9.25
N VAL A 76 2.31 -7.86 -8.98
CA VAL A 76 1.40 -7.69 -7.83
C VAL A 76 2.15 -7.81 -6.50
N LEU A 77 3.15 -8.71 -6.41
CA LEU A 77 4.06 -8.74 -5.26
C LEU A 77 4.77 -7.39 -5.10
N THR A 78 5.33 -6.87 -6.19
CA THR A 78 6.02 -5.58 -6.18
C THR A 78 5.07 -4.43 -5.77
N LEU A 79 3.79 -4.49 -6.17
CA LEU A 79 2.78 -3.52 -5.72
C LEU A 79 2.60 -3.58 -4.20
N ALA A 80 2.39 -4.77 -3.65
CA ALA A 80 2.20 -4.94 -2.21
C ALA A 80 3.43 -4.45 -1.42
N GLU A 81 4.63 -4.74 -1.92
CA GLU A 81 5.88 -4.22 -1.36
C GLU A 81 5.94 -2.69 -1.42
N ASN A 82 5.61 -2.07 -2.57
CA ASN A 82 5.59 -0.62 -2.72
C ASN A 82 4.63 0.01 -1.69
N LEU A 83 3.41 -0.50 -1.57
CA LEU A 83 2.41 0.04 -0.64
C LEU A 83 2.85 -0.08 0.83
N ALA A 84 3.48 -1.20 1.21
CA ALA A 84 4.04 -1.38 2.55
C ALA A 84 5.20 -0.40 2.82
N LEU A 85 6.08 -0.21 1.82
CA LEU A 85 7.21 0.72 1.89
C LEU A 85 6.76 2.18 1.91
N GLU A 86 5.71 2.53 1.19
CA GLU A 86 5.06 3.85 1.24
C GLU A 86 4.57 4.17 2.66
N SER A 87 3.89 3.23 3.31
CA SER A 87 3.44 3.40 4.70
C SER A 87 4.61 3.50 5.68
N GLN A 88 5.67 2.71 5.49
CA GLN A 88 6.90 2.83 6.30
C GLN A 88 7.56 4.20 6.12
N ALA A 89 7.68 4.68 4.88
CA ALA A 89 8.27 5.98 4.57
C ALA A 89 7.49 7.12 5.24
N ILE A 90 6.16 7.03 5.29
CA ILE A 90 5.31 7.99 5.99
C ILE A 90 5.52 7.95 7.51
N LEU A 91 5.72 6.77 8.10
CA LEU A 91 6.03 6.64 9.53
C LEU A 91 7.40 7.23 9.89
N GLU A 92 8.40 7.02 9.05
CA GLU A 92 9.77 7.43 9.30
C GLU A 92 10.09 8.84 8.81
N GLY A 93 9.22 9.44 7.99
CA GLY A 93 9.49 10.72 7.34
C GLY A 93 10.52 10.61 6.21
N ASP A 94 10.67 9.44 5.60
CA ASP A 94 11.75 9.14 4.65
C ASP A 94 11.34 9.35 3.19
N ASP A 95 11.68 10.52 2.65
CA ASP A 95 11.47 10.85 1.23
C ASP A 95 12.30 9.99 0.25
N SER A 96 13.46 9.51 0.70
CA SER A 96 14.33 8.67 -0.13
C SER A 96 13.69 7.31 -0.39
N LEU A 97 13.01 6.76 0.63
CA LEU A 97 12.24 5.54 0.51
C LEU A 97 11.05 5.70 -0.43
N LEU A 98 10.33 6.82 -0.36
CA LEU A 98 9.26 7.12 -1.33
C LEU A 98 9.79 7.17 -2.77
N THR A 99 10.92 7.83 -2.98
CA THR A 99 11.55 7.94 -4.31
C THR A 99 12.00 6.57 -4.86
N ALA A 100 12.29 5.61 -3.97
CA ALA A 100 12.70 4.26 -4.35
C ALA A 100 11.53 3.36 -4.82
N VAL A 101 10.29 3.68 -4.47
CA VAL A 101 9.11 2.81 -4.71
C VAL A 101 7.97 3.49 -5.49
N THR A 102 7.99 4.82 -5.56
CA THR A 102 7.01 5.63 -6.27
C THR A 102 7.65 6.53 -7.32
N HIS A 103 6.84 6.99 -8.27
CA HIS A 103 7.23 8.02 -9.24
C HIS A 103 5.99 8.87 -9.60
N GLY A 104 6.19 9.91 -10.42
CA GLY A 104 5.11 10.68 -11.03
C GLY A 104 4.12 11.24 -10.01
N ASP A 105 2.84 11.18 -10.35
CA ASP A 105 1.75 11.74 -9.54
C ASP A 105 1.66 11.07 -8.16
N ARG A 106 2.00 9.78 -8.06
CA ARG A 106 2.02 9.08 -6.77
C ARG A 106 3.11 9.63 -5.84
N LEU A 107 4.31 9.88 -6.36
CA LEU A 107 5.40 10.45 -5.56
C LEU A 107 5.02 11.83 -5.02
N ASP A 108 4.40 12.67 -5.86
CA ASP A 108 3.94 14.00 -5.45
C ASP A 108 2.84 13.91 -4.38
N ALA A 109 1.90 12.98 -4.51
CA ALA A 109 0.87 12.72 -3.52
C ALA A 109 1.44 12.25 -2.17
N MET A 110 2.39 11.30 -2.19
CA MET A 110 3.01 10.79 -0.97
C MET A 110 3.88 11.84 -0.27
N ARG A 111 4.59 12.68 -1.04
CA ARG A 111 5.30 13.85 -0.51
C ARG A 111 4.36 14.88 0.11
N ALA A 112 3.19 15.09 -0.49
CA ALA A 112 2.17 15.95 0.11
C ALA A 112 1.70 15.40 1.47
N ARG A 113 1.46 14.09 1.58
CA ARG A 113 1.13 13.43 2.86
C ARG A 113 2.23 13.57 3.91
N LEU A 114 3.51 13.46 3.54
CA LEU A 114 4.64 13.70 4.45
C LEU A 114 4.68 15.14 4.98
N ARG A 115 4.44 16.12 4.10
CA ARG A 115 4.41 17.54 4.52
C ARG A 115 3.21 17.82 5.41
N GLU A 116 2.06 17.22 5.10
CA GLU A 116 0.86 17.34 5.92
C GLU A 116 1.06 16.71 7.30
N SER A 117 1.63 15.51 7.39
CA SER A 117 1.85 14.86 8.69
C SER A 117 2.72 15.69 9.62
N THR A 118 3.74 16.33 9.06
CA THR A 118 4.64 17.25 9.76
C THR A 118 3.90 18.50 10.23
N SER A 119 3.00 19.07 9.40
CA SER A 119 2.31 20.32 9.74
C SER A 119 1.23 20.14 10.80
N ILE A 120 0.50 19.01 10.77
CA ILE A 120 -0.60 18.73 11.71
C ILE A 120 -0.13 17.97 12.96
N GLY A 121 1.10 17.46 12.98
CA GLY A 121 1.65 16.66 14.08
C GLY A 121 0.94 15.30 14.23
N ARG A 122 0.39 14.77 13.14
CA ARG A 122 -0.28 13.46 13.09
C ARG A 122 0.16 12.71 11.85
N THR A 123 0.49 11.44 12.01
CA THR A 123 0.86 10.57 10.90
C THR A 123 -0.32 9.69 10.54
N VAL A 124 -0.70 9.68 9.26
CA VAL A 124 -1.79 8.83 8.74
C VAL A 124 -1.19 7.79 7.80
N THR A 125 -1.29 6.52 8.15
CA THR A 125 -0.81 5.39 7.35
C THR A 125 -1.94 4.47 6.94
N ASP A 126 -1.82 3.90 5.74
CA ASP A 126 -2.79 2.95 5.20
C ASP A 126 -2.11 1.60 4.97
N ASN A 127 -2.67 0.55 5.56
CA ASN A 127 -2.22 -0.81 5.35
C ASN A 127 -3.29 -1.56 4.54
N TYR A 128 -2.89 -2.06 3.38
CA TYR A 128 -3.78 -2.73 2.43
C TYR A 128 -3.67 -4.24 2.54
N GLU A 129 -4.80 -4.89 2.76
CA GLU A 129 -5.01 -6.32 2.53
C GLU A 129 -5.76 -6.44 1.21
N ILE A 130 -5.11 -7.01 0.20
CA ILE A 130 -5.63 -7.09 -1.16
C ILE A 130 -6.22 -8.50 -1.36
N ASP A 131 -7.49 -8.57 -1.70
CA ASP A 131 -8.22 -9.83 -1.93
C ASP A 131 -8.24 -10.21 -3.41
N ARG A 132 -8.34 -9.22 -4.31
CA ARG A 132 -8.39 -9.41 -5.76
C ARG A 132 -7.57 -8.36 -6.50
N VAL A 133 -6.94 -8.77 -7.59
CA VAL A 133 -6.30 -7.87 -8.55
C VAL A 133 -6.66 -8.28 -9.97
N ARG A 134 -7.16 -7.32 -10.75
CA ARG A 134 -7.24 -7.42 -12.22
C ARG A 134 -6.16 -6.56 -12.84
N VAL A 135 -5.31 -7.17 -13.67
CA VAL A 135 -4.22 -6.50 -14.38
C VAL A 135 -4.71 -6.10 -15.77
N THR A 136 -4.67 -4.80 -16.05
CA THR A 136 -5.13 -4.20 -17.30
C THR A 136 -4.06 -3.33 -17.94
N LEU A 137 -4.20 -3.05 -19.24
CA LEU A 137 -3.29 -2.16 -19.95
C LEU A 137 -3.75 -0.70 -19.82
N LEU A 138 -2.90 0.16 -19.25
CA LEU A 138 -3.13 1.60 -19.23
C LEU A 138 -2.41 2.24 -20.42
N VAL A 139 -3.21 2.66 -21.39
CA VAL A 139 -2.81 3.58 -22.46
C VAL A 139 -2.39 4.91 -21.80
N PRO A 140 -1.35 5.61 -22.29
CA PRO A 140 -0.78 6.79 -21.63
C PRO A 140 -1.82 7.78 -21.11
N PHE A 141 -1.63 8.21 -19.87
CA PHE A 141 -2.47 9.15 -19.14
C PHE A 141 -1.60 10.20 -18.43
N GLY A 142 -2.14 11.40 -18.21
CA GLY A 142 -1.41 12.50 -17.58
C GLY A 142 -0.23 13.02 -18.41
N ARG A 143 0.87 13.42 -17.75
CA ARG A 143 2.12 13.91 -18.40
C ARG A 143 3.04 12.79 -18.89
N GLN A 144 2.56 11.55 -18.93
CA GLN A 144 3.43 10.38 -19.04
C GLN A 144 3.44 9.81 -20.47
N ASP A 145 4.62 9.79 -21.09
CA ASP A 145 4.83 9.14 -22.39
C ASP A 145 5.18 7.66 -22.18
N GLY A 146 4.27 6.73 -22.50
CA GLY A 146 4.52 5.27 -22.50
C GLY A 146 3.45 4.42 -21.79
N LEU A 147 3.39 3.14 -22.14
CA LEU A 147 2.42 2.17 -21.61
C LEU A 147 2.68 1.87 -20.13
N SER A 148 1.60 1.77 -19.36
CA SER A 148 1.61 1.39 -17.94
C SER A 148 0.69 0.19 -17.73
N LEU A 149 0.83 -0.50 -16.60
CA LEU A 149 -0.14 -1.50 -16.17
C LEU A 149 -1.06 -0.89 -15.12
N GLY A 150 -2.35 -1.12 -15.25
CA GLY A 150 -3.33 -0.84 -14.18
C GLY A 150 -3.54 -2.08 -13.33
N MET A 151 -3.40 -1.94 -12.03
CA MET A 151 -3.73 -2.98 -11.04
C MET A 151 -5.03 -2.55 -10.37
N ILE A 152 -6.16 -3.03 -10.89
CA ILE A 152 -7.46 -2.78 -10.26
C ILE A 152 -7.53 -3.71 -9.06
N SER A 153 -7.36 -3.13 -7.87
CA SER A 153 -7.25 -3.87 -6.61
C SER A 153 -8.49 -3.65 -5.75
N GLU A 154 -8.97 -4.74 -5.16
CA GLU A 154 -10.07 -4.77 -4.20
C GLU A 154 -9.59 -5.42 -2.91
N GLY A 155 -10.10 -4.95 -1.77
CA GLY A 155 -9.84 -5.59 -0.48
C GLY A 155 -10.21 -4.70 0.69
N THR A 156 -9.42 -4.79 1.77
CA THR A 156 -9.61 -4.01 2.99
C THR A 156 -8.41 -3.09 3.23
N VAL A 157 -8.67 -1.81 3.50
CA VAL A 157 -7.65 -0.86 3.96
C VAL A 157 -7.86 -0.60 5.45
N THR A 158 -6.78 -0.69 6.22
CA THR A 158 -6.74 -0.26 7.61
C THR A 158 -5.95 1.05 7.71
N THR A 159 -6.63 2.12 8.07
CA THR A 159 -6.02 3.42 8.31
C THR A 159 -5.72 3.57 9.79
N GLU A 160 -4.48 3.94 10.11
CA GLU A 160 -4.05 4.30 11.46
C GLU A 160 -3.69 5.78 11.50
N ILE A 161 -4.15 6.46 12.54
CA ILE A 161 -3.75 7.83 12.86
C ILE A 161 -2.89 7.77 14.12
N ARG A 162 -1.65 8.25 14.01
CA ARG A 162 -0.70 8.33 15.11
C ARG A 162 -0.50 9.79 15.52
N ASN A 163 -0.39 10.02 16.83
CA ASN A 163 0.00 11.33 17.36
C ASN A 163 1.51 11.57 17.21
N ALA A 164 2.00 12.75 17.59
CA ALA A 164 3.42 13.11 17.52
C ALA A 164 4.35 12.22 18.36
N SER A 165 3.83 11.49 19.36
CA SER A 165 4.61 10.49 20.11
C SER A 165 4.68 9.12 19.43
N GLY A 166 4.01 8.94 18.29
CA GLY A 166 3.95 7.68 17.52
C GLY A 166 2.87 6.71 18.00
N GLU A 167 2.08 7.08 19.00
CA GLU A 167 0.99 6.27 19.53
C GLU A 167 -0.23 6.33 18.59
N VAL A 168 -0.82 5.15 18.33
CA VAL A 168 -2.06 5.04 17.56
C VAL A 168 -3.22 5.62 18.37
N VAL A 169 -3.79 6.72 17.90
CA VAL A 169 -4.95 7.38 18.54
C VAL A 169 -6.26 7.05 17.83
N SER A 170 -6.19 6.55 16.60
CA SER A 170 -7.35 6.05 15.86
C SER A 170 -6.92 4.92 14.93
N ARG A 171 -7.78 3.92 14.79
CA ARG A 171 -7.66 2.85 13.80
C ARG A 171 -9.05 2.57 13.24
N SER A 172 -9.16 2.50 11.93
CA SER A 172 -10.40 2.16 11.23
C SER A 172 -10.09 1.30 10.02
N SER A 173 -10.99 0.37 9.71
CA SER A 173 -10.88 -0.47 8.51
C SER A 173 -12.10 -0.26 7.63
N ALA A 174 -11.90 -0.24 6.32
CA ALA A 174 -12.95 -0.08 5.33
C ALA A 174 -12.64 -0.90 4.07
N PRO A 175 -13.66 -1.36 3.33
CA PRO A 175 -13.41 -1.92 2.00
C PRO A 175 -12.87 -0.83 1.07
N PHE A 176 -11.98 -1.22 0.15
CA PHE A 176 -11.49 -0.34 -0.91
C PHE A 176 -11.61 -1.01 -2.28
N LYS A 177 -11.72 -0.16 -3.30
CA LYS A 177 -11.54 -0.52 -4.70
C LYS A 177 -10.87 0.65 -5.41
N THR A 178 -9.68 0.41 -5.94
CA THR A 178 -8.86 1.46 -6.60
C THR A 178 -8.03 0.85 -7.73
N MET A 179 -7.44 1.69 -8.58
CA MET A 179 -6.48 1.25 -9.58
C MET A 179 -5.11 1.86 -9.31
N TRP A 180 -4.13 0.99 -9.09
CA TRP A 180 -2.73 1.39 -8.99
C TRP A 180 -2.07 1.32 -10.37
N ALA A 181 -1.62 2.45 -10.89
CA ALA A 181 -0.83 2.45 -12.10
C ALA A 181 0.62 2.09 -11.77
N MET A 182 1.16 1.08 -12.44
CA MET A 182 2.52 0.61 -12.27
C MET A 182 3.34 0.75 -13.55
N ARG A 183 4.60 1.16 -13.40
CA ARG A 183 5.54 1.30 -14.52
C ARG A 183 6.99 1.09 -14.10
N ARG A 184 7.82 0.60 -15.02
CA ARG A 184 9.29 0.62 -14.90
C ARG A 184 9.87 1.97 -15.33
N ALA A 185 9.50 3.06 -14.64
CA ALA A 185 9.89 4.42 -15.04
C ALA A 185 11.42 4.66 -15.05
N THR A 186 12.15 3.97 -14.17
CA THR A 186 13.62 4.03 -14.08
C THR A 186 14.31 2.77 -14.66
N GLY A 187 13.54 1.83 -15.20
CA GLY A 187 14.03 0.56 -15.76
C GLY A 187 14.40 -0.52 -14.73
N ALA A 188 14.68 -0.18 -13.47
CA ALA A 188 15.19 -1.13 -12.47
C ALA A 188 14.11 -2.01 -11.81
N ARG A 189 12.95 -1.43 -11.46
CA ARG A 189 11.82 -2.11 -10.80
C ARG A 189 10.49 -1.54 -11.25
N TRP A 190 9.40 -2.22 -10.92
CA TRP A 190 8.07 -1.63 -11.03
C TRP A 190 7.84 -0.62 -9.90
N LEU A 191 7.40 0.58 -10.27
CA LEU A 191 7.10 1.68 -9.36
C LEU A 191 5.61 2.00 -9.44
N THR A 192 5.02 2.40 -8.31
CA THR A 192 3.66 2.96 -8.28
C THR A 192 3.73 4.39 -8.80
N VAL A 193 3.06 4.68 -9.91
CA VAL A 193 3.16 6.00 -10.59
C VAL A 193 1.91 6.87 -10.41
N ALA A 194 0.76 6.25 -10.16
CA ALA A 194 -0.48 6.95 -9.85
C ALA A 194 -1.45 6.04 -9.10
N GLU A 195 -2.35 6.67 -8.35
CA GLU A 195 -3.59 6.07 -7.87
C GLU A 195 -4.74 6.67 -8.68
N LEU A 196 -5.57 5.83 -9.27
CA LEU A 196 -6.62 6.22 -10.20
C LEU A 196 -7.95 5.60 -9.79
N PRO A 197 -9.09 6.23 -10.13
CA PRO A 197 -10.38 5.58 -10.02
C PRO A 197 -10.40 4.25 -10.78
N PRO A 198 -11.02 3.20 -10.24
CA PRO A 198 -11.14 1.92 -10.95
C PRO A 198 -11.89 2.14 -12.26
N THR A 199 -11.42 1.50 -13.34
CA THR A 199 -12.11 1.52 -14.63
C THR A 199 -12.98 0.28 -14.77
N ASP A 200 -14.25 0.49 -15.11
CA ASP A 200 -15.20 -0.60 -15.36
C ASP A 200 -15.10 -1.15 -16.79
N ARG A 201 -14.01 -0.87 -17.53
CA ARG A 201 -13.85 -1.48 -18.85
C ARG A 201 -13.73 -3.00 -18.67
N PRO A 202 -14.56 -3.79 -19.40
CA PRO A 202 -14.51 -5.24 -19.35
C PRO A 202 -13.16 -5.75 -19.84
#